data_AF-A0A3M0H6M0-F1
#
_entry.id   AF-A0A3M0H6M0-F1
#
_cell.length_a   1.000
_cell.length_b   1.000
_cell.length_c   1.000
_cell.angle_alpha   90.00
_cell.angle_beta   90.00
_cell.angle_gamma   90.00
#
_symmetry.space_group_name_H-M   'P 1'
#
loop_
_entity.id
_entity.type
_entity.pdbx_description
1 polymer ?
#
loop_
_entity_poly.entity_id
_entity_poly.type
_entity_poly.pdbx_seq_one_letter_code
_entity_poly.pdbx_strand_id
1 'polypeptide(L)'
;MGFMDGLIGNAGKIDPAAAHQEYSRLLGSGEQIHAAYQLVRDAFLFTNRRLLMIDKQGLTGKKVEYHSVLYRSITHFAVETAGTFDLDAELKIWISGNATPIQKQFTKQVDIYEVQAILSHFVVS
;
A
#
# COMPACT_ATOMS: atom_id res chain seq x y z
N MET A 1 14.13 -22.10 13.12
CA MET A 1 12.67 -22.16 12.96
C MET A 1 12.12 -20.82 13.44
N GLY A 2 11.67 -19.98 12.50
CA GLY A 2 11.42 -18.55 12.74
C GLY A 2 9.93 -18.25 12.94
N PHE A 3 9.67 -17.25 13.79
CA PHE A 3 8.38 -16.68 14.18
C PHE A 3 7.61 -15.99 13.01
N MET A 4 7.36 -16.68 11.90
CA MET A 4 6.71 -16.07 10.71
C MET A 4 5.53 -16.88 10.17
N ASP A 5 4.76 -17.55 11.04
CA ASP A 5 3.64 -18.42 10.62
C ASP A 5 2.26 -17.95 11.12
N GLY A 6 2.16 -16.74 11.70
CA GLY A 6 0.92 -16.27 12.35
C GLY A 6 0.26 -15.01 11.76
N LEU A 7 0.94 -14.27 10.89
CA LEU A 7 0.42 -13.03 10.27
C LEU A 7 0.25 -13.16 8.75
N ILE A 8 0.34 -14.38 8.22
CA ILE A 8 0.01 -14.68 6.82
C ILE A 8 -1.43 -15.17 6.79
N GLY A 9 -2.38 -14.26 6.73
CA GLY A 9 -3.79 -14.67 6.75
C GLY A 9 -4.74 -13.53 6.44
N ASN A 10 -5.02 -13.39 5.14
CA ASN A 10 -6.03 -12.52 4.50
C ASN A 10 -5.49 -11.16 4.03
N ALA A 11 -5.65 -10.90 2.72
CA ALA A 11 -5.56 -9.55 2.18
C ALA A 11 -6.60 -8.66 2.89
N GLY A 12 -6.24 -7.44 3.23
CA GLY A 12 -7.03 -6.59 4.11
C GLY A 12 -6.21 -5.51 4.83
N LYS A 13 -6.87 -4.79 5.73
CA LYS A 13 -6.22 -3.81 6.60
C LYS A 13 -5.37 -4.53 7.66
N ILE A 14 -4.14 -4.06 7.86
CA ILE A 14 -3.22 -4.53 8.90
C ILE A 14 -3.27 -3.55 10.08
N ASP A 15 -3.15 -4.07 11.29
CA ASP A 15 -2.95 -3.25 12.48
C ASP A 15 -1.67 -2.38 12.33
N PRO A 16 -1.75 -1.05 12.47
CA PRO A 16 -0.58 -0.18 12.30
C PRO A 16 0.58 -0.48 13.25
N ALA A 17 0.32 -0.96 14.48
CA ALA A 17 1.38 -1.30 15.42
C ALA A 17 2.10 -2.59 15.01
N ALA A 18 1.36 -3.60 14.56
CA ALA A 18 1.95 -4.82 13.98
C ALA A 18 2.77 -4.50 12.73
N ALA A 19 2.23 -3.68 11.81
CA ALA A 19 2.96 -3.22 10.64
C ALA A 19 4.22 -2.41 11.02
N HIS A 20 4.15 -1.59 12.07
CA HIS A 20 5.30 -0.83 12.54
C HIS A 20 6.40 -1.75 13.09
N GLN A 21 6.04 -2.82 13.81
CA GLN A 21 7.02 -3.82 14.26
C GLN A 21 7.69 -4.51 13.07
N GLU A 22 6.91 -4.97 12.09
CA GLU A 22 7.40 -5.69 10.90
C GLU A 22 8.30 -4.81 10.01
N TYR A 23 7.88 -3.57 9.75
CA TYR A 23 8.54 -2.68 8.78
C TYR A 23 9.42 -1.60 9.41
N SER A 24 9.63 -1.63 10.73
CA SER A 24 10.43 -0.65 11.50
C SER A 24 11.76 -0.28 10.85
N ARG A 25 12.48 -1.26 10.28
CA ARG A 25 13.79 -1.06 9.64
C ARG A 25 13.75 -0.22 8.35
N LEU A 26 12.57 -0.05 7.75
CA LEU A 26 12.36 0.73 6.54
C LEU A 26 12.00 2.20 6.84
N LEU A 27 11.65 2.49 8.09
CA LEU A 27 11.15 3.78 8.53
C LEU A 27 12.31 4.69 8.95
N GLY A 28 12.23 5.96 8.57
CA GLY A 28 13.15 6.98 9.07
C GLY A 28 12.88 7.35 10.53
N SER A 29 13.82 8.04 11.16
CA SER A 29 13.62 8.54 12.53
C SER A 29 12.38 9.43 12.63
N GLY A 30 11.45 9.07 13.53
CA GLY A 30 10.16 9.76 13.72
C GLY A 30 9.13 9.52 12.61
N GLU A 31 9.38 8.62 11.67
CA GLU A 31 8.39 8.18 10.69
C GLU A 31 7.46 7.15 11.33
N GLN A 32 6.15 7.36 11.21
CA GLN A 32 5.11 6.51 11.80
C GLN A 32 4.18 5.99 10.71
N ILE A 33 3.76 4.73 10.84
CA ILE A 33 2.75 4.14 9.96
C ILE A 33 1.37 4.58 10.45
N HIS A 34 0.62 5.26 9.59
CA HIS A 34 -0.75 5.70 9.83
C HIS A 34 -1.75 4.59 9.48
N ALA A 35 -1.58 3.96 8.31
CA ALA A 35 -2.40 2.85 7.86
C ALA A 35 -1.55 1.87 7.06
N ALA A 36 -1.91 0.59 7.13
CA ALA A 36 -1.24 -0.48 6.42
C ALA A 36 -2.27 -1.43 5.80
N TYR A 37 -2.03 -1.84 4.57
CA TYR A 37 -2.88 -2.76 3.83
C TYR A 37 -2.03 -3.87 3.26
N GLN A 38 -2.41 -5.11 3.55
CA GLN A 38 -1.87 -6.29 2.92
C GLN A 38 -2.71 -6.58 1.68
N LEU A 39 -2.10 -6.49 0.52
CA LEU A 39 -2.65 -7.06 -0.71
C LEU A 39 -2.29 -8.56 -0.74
N VAL A 40 -2.68 -9.27 -1.80
CA VAL A 40 -2.43 -10.73 -1.92
C VAL A 40 -1.00 -11.12 -1.53
N ARG A 41 0.00 -10.40 -2.04
CA ARG A 41 1.43 -10.61 -1.71
C ARG A 41 2.16 -9.34 -1.29
N ASP A 42 1.66 -8.20 -1.75
CA ASP A 42 2.29 -6.90 -1.59
C ASP A 42 1.75 -6.18 -0.35
N ALA A 43 2.49 -5.21 0.17
CA ALA A 43 2.02 -4.35 1.24
C ALA A 43 1.99 -2.88 0.82
N PHE A 44 0.98 -2.17 1.31
CA PHE A 44 0.73 -0.76 1.05
C PHE A 44 0.70 -0.01 2.38
N LEU A 45 1.70 0.83 2.64
CA LEU A 45 1.88 1.51 3.92
C LEU A 45 1.77 3.02 3.71
N PHE A 46 0.80 3.64 4.39
CA PHE A 46 0.69 5.09 4.50
C PHE A 46 1.45 5.51 5.74
N THR A 47 2.53 6.26 5.58
CA THR A 47 3.27 6.85 6.71
C THR A 47 2.91 8.33 6.86
N ASN A 48 3.39 8.98 7.91
CA ASN A 48 3.29 10.44 8.02
C ASN A 48 4.22 11.20 7.03
N ARG A 49 4.94 10.52 6.13
CA ARG A 49 5.92 11.13 5.21
C ARG A 49 5.75 10.71 3.75
N ARG A 50 5.32 9.47 3.50
CA ARG A 50 5.27 8.88 2.17
C ARG A 50 4.31 7.71 2.13
N LEU A 51 3.90 7.39 0.90
CA LEU A 51 3.36 6.09 0.57
C LEU A 51 4.52 5.12 0.32
N LEU A 52 4.56 3.99 1.02
CA LEU A 52 5.56 2.94 0.85
C LEU A 52 4.88 1.66 0.35
N MET A 53 5.33 1.18 -0.80
CA MET A 53 4.82 -0.04 -1.44
C MET A 53 5.89 -1.11 -1.38
N ILE A 54 5.49 -2.32 -1.00
CA ILE A 54 6.40 -3.44 -0.79
C ILE A 54 5.94 -4.57 -1.69
N ASP A 55 6.65 -4.77 -2.78
CA ASP A 55 6.25 -5.69 -3.84
C ASP A 55 7.14 -6.94 -3.83
N LYS A 56 6.52 -8.12 -3.66
CA LYS A 56 7.24 -9.41 -3.66
C LYS A 56 7.23 -10.00 -5.07
N GLN A 57 8.37 -9.92 -5.73
CA GLN A 57 8.54 -10.28 -7.14
C GLN A 57 8.97 -11.75 -7.35
N GLY A 58 8.54 -12.31 -8.50
CA GLY A 58 8.94 -13.64 -8.96
C GLY A 58 8.20 -14.79 -8.26
N LEU A 59 8.46 -16.01 -8.74
CA LEU A 59 7.77 -17.21 -8.24
C LEU A 59 8.10 -17.55 -6.79
N THR A 60 9.33 -17.23 -6.34
CA THR A 60 9.81 -17.53 -4.99
C THR A 60 9.55 -16.40 -4.00
N GLY A 61 9.14 -15.21 -4.46
CA GLY A 61 8.95 -14.02 -3.62
C GLY A 61 10.21 -13.51 -2.93
N LYS A 62 11.40 -14.04 -3.26
CA LYS A 62 12.67 -13.66 -2.61
C LYS A 62 13.16 -12.27 -3.01
N LYS A 63 12.79 -11.81 -4.19
CA LYS A 63 13.10 -10.45 -4.64
C LYS A 63 12.00 -9.53 -4.12
N VAL A 64 12.37 -8.54 -3.33
CA VAL A 64 11.42 -7.57 -2.77
C VAL A 64 11.83 -6.18 -3.25
N GLU A 65 10.87 -5.44 -3.77
CA GLU A 65 11.02 -4.03 -4.12
C GLU A 65 10.34 -3.17 -3.05
N TYR A 66 11.02 -2.12 -2.59
CA TYR A 66 10.51 -1.15 -1.62
C TYR A 66 10.41 0.21 -2.30
N HIS A 67 9.22 0.53 -2.81
CA HIS A 67 9.00 1.74 -3.59
C HIS A 67 8.41 2.84 -2.71
N SER A 68 9.17 3.90 -2.50
CA SER A 68 8.76 5.08 -1.73
C SER A 68 8.26 6.21 -2.63
N VAL A 69 7.03 6.63 -2.43
CA VAL A 69 6.41 7.75 -3.14
C VAL A 69 6.07 8.86 -2.16
N LEU A 70 6.73 10.01 -2.32
CA LEU A 70 6.48 11.18 -1.48
C LEU A 70 5.11 11.76 -1.83
N TYR A 71 4.32 12.14 -0.82
CA TYR A 71 2.98 12.68 -1.08
C TYR A 71 2.98 13.90 -2.00
N ARG A 72 3.93 14.82 -1.80
CA ARG A 72 4.13 16.01 -2.66
C ARG A 72 4.44 15.70 -4.13
N SER A 73 4.86 14.48 -4.44
CA SER A 73 5.19 14.07 -5.82
C SER A 73 3.99 13.47 -6.56
N ILE A 74 2.91 13.16 -5.84
CA ILE A 74 1.67 12.67 -6.41
C ILE A 74 0.93 13.86 -7.02
N THR A 75 0.73 13.83 -8.33
CA THR A 75 0.07 14.92 -9.06
C THR A 75 -1.44 14.74 -9.11
N HIS A 76 -1.88 13.50 -9.27
CA HIS A 76 -3.28 13.10 -9.25
C HIS A 76 -3.39 11.59 -9.03
N PHE A 77 -4.58 11.13 -8.67
CA PHE A 77 -4.90 9.72 -8.49
C PHE A 77 -6.35 9.45 -8.90
N ALA A 78 -6.66 8.20 -9.18
CA ALA A 78 -8.00 7.74 -9.52
C ALA A 78 -8.26 6.38 -8.88
N VAL A 79 -9.51 6.14 -8.51
CA VAL A 79 -10.01 4.84 -8.05
C VAL A 79 -11.06 4.35 -9.04
N GLU A 80 -10.88 3.13 -9.50
CA GLU A 80 -11.82 2.43 -10.35
C GLU A 80 -12.41 1.26 -9.55
N THR A 81 -13.69 1.34 -9.22
CA THR A 81 -14.36 0.30 -8.43
C THR A 81 -14.70 -0.90 -9.30
N ALA A 82 -14.59 -2.10 -8.75
CA ALA A 82 -15.12 -3.30 -9.39
C ALA A 82 -16.61 -3.13 -9.76
N GLY A 83 -16.96 -3.48 -11.00
CA GLY A 83 -18.34 -3.64 -11.41
C GLY A 83 -18.97 -4.90 -10.80
N THR A 84 -20.23 -5.19 -11.12
CA THR A 84 -21.00 -6.30 -10.53
C THR A 84 -20.34 -7.68 -10.70
N PHE A 85 -19.53 -7.85 -11.75
CA PHE A 85 -18.85 -9.11 -12.10
C PHE A 85 -17.35 -9.11 -11.79
N ASP A 86 -16.76 -7.95 -11.53
CA ASP A 86 -15.34 -7.86 -11.20
C ASP A 86 -15.14 -8.03 -9.69
N LEU A 87 -14.01 -8.64 -9.32
CA LEU A 87 -13.72 -8.91 -7.92
C LEU A 87 -12.86 -7.81 -7.28
N ASP A 88 -12.12 -7.06 -8.08
CA ASP A 88 -11.06 -6.20 -7.58
C ASP A 88 -11.25 -4.73 -8.01
N ALA A 89 -11.06 -3.80 -7.07
CA ALA A 89 -10.97 -2.38 -7.36
C ALA A 89 -9.52 -2.02 -7.72
N GLU A 90 -9.32 -0.99 -8.55
CA GLU A 90 -8.00 -0.54 -8.97
C GLU A 90 -7.73 0.90 -8.50
N LEU A 91 -6.57 1.11 -7.88
CA LEU A 91 -6.03 2.42 -7.56
C LEU A 91 -4.94 2.78 -8.59
N LYS A 92 -5.05 3.97 -9.18
CA LYS A 92 -4.10 4.56 -10.13
C LYS A 92 -3.48 5.81 -9.51
N ILE A 93 -2.15 5.88 -9.44
CA ILE A 93 -1.41 7.02 -8.86
C ILE A 93 -0.43 7.59 -9.89
N TRP A 94 -0.54 8.87 -10.22
CA TRP A 94 0.39 9.56 -11.10
C TRP A 94 1.41 10.37 -10.32
N ILE A 95 2.67 10.12 -10.62
CA ILE A 95 3.81 10.83 -10.03
C ILE A 95 4.30 11.86 -11.03
N SER A 96 4.69 13.03 -10.53
CA SER A 96 5.25 14.11 -11.35
C SER A 96 6.39 13.61 -12.23
N GLY A 97 6.29 13.89 -13.54
CA GLY A 97 7.28 13.46 -14.54
C GLY A 97 7.02 12.07 -15.14
N ASN A 98 6.07 11.29 -14.63
CA ASN A 98 5.70 9.99 -15.17
C ASN A 98 4.33 10.06 -15.86
N ALA A 99 4.29 9.67 -17.15
CA ALA A 99 3.04 9.63 -17.92
C ALA A 99 2.15 8.43 -17.52
N THR A 100 2.76 7.31 -17.14
CA THR A 100 2.09 6.08 -16.75
C THR A 100 1.87 6.03 -15.23
N PRO A 101 0.66 5.74 -14.74
CA PRO A 101 0.41 5.61 -13.31
C PRO A 101 1.01 4.33 -12.74
N ILE A 102 1.21 4.34 -11.42
CA ILE A 102 1.33 3.12 -10.63
C ILE A 102 -0.08 2.57 -10.43
N GLN A 103 -0.28 1.30 -10.79
CA GLN A 103 -1.57 0.61 -10.67
C GLN A 103 -1.49 -0.48 -9.61
N LYS A 104 -2.49 -0.52 -8.72
CA LYS A 104 -2.58 -1.51 -7.65
C LYS A 104 -4.02 -1.98 -7.51
N GLN A 105 -4.19 -3.29 -7.52
CA GLN A 105 -5.48 -3.94 -7.38
C GLN A 105 -5.73 -4.30 -5.93
N PHE A 106 -6.94 -4.02 -5.48
CA PHE A 106 -7.44 -4.25 -4.13
C PHE A 106 -8.63 -5.20 -4.22
N THR A 107 -8.57 -6.29 -3.46
CA THR A 107 -9.69 -7.23 -3.36
C THR A 107 -10.83 -6.61 -2.55
N LYS A 108 -12.02 -7.21 -2.59
CA LYS A 108 -13.19 -6.80 -1.76
C LYS A 108 -12.95 -6.81 -0.24
N GLN A 109 -11.82 -7.35 0.22
CA GLN A 109 -11.44 -7.36 1.63
C GLN A 109 -10.86 -6.03 2.09
N VAL A 110 -10.47 -5.15 1.16
CA VAL A 110 -10.04 -3.79 1.45
C VAL A 110 -11.13 -2.82 1.02
N ASP A 111 -11.54 -1.94 1.93
CA ASP A 111 -12.41 -0.82 1.59
C ASP A 111 -11.62 0.21 0.78
N ILE A 112 -11.82 0.19 -0.54
CA ILE A 112 -11.12 1.10 -1.46
C ILE A 112 -11.50 2.57 -1.22
N TYR A 113 -12.69 2.85 -0.67
CA TYR A 113 -13.10 4.21 -0.33
C TYR A 113 -12.31 4.74 0.87
N GLU A 114 -12.00 3.88 1.84
CA GLU A 114 -11.10 4.21 2.95
C GLU A 114 -9.70 4.53 2.41
N VAL A 115 -9.15 3.69 1.53
CA VAL A 115 -7.85 3.91 0.89
C VAL A 115 -7.83 5.26 0.15
N GLN A 116 -8.89 5.58 -0.60
CA GLN A 116 -9.03 6.86 -1.29
C GLN A 116 -9.06 8.04 -0.31
N ALA A 117 -9.82 7.93 0.79
CA ALA A 117 -9.94 8.98 1.79
C ALA A 117 -8.60 9.24 2.49
N ILE A 118 -7.86 8.19 2.86
CA ILE A 118 -6.53 8.31 3.46
C ILE A 118 -5.53 8.92 2.47
N LEU A 119 -5.53 8.47 1.21
CA LEU A 119 -4.65 9.07 0.20
C LEU A 119 -4.94 10.56 0.01
N SER A 120 -6.24 10.93 -0.03
CA SER A 120 -6.67 12.33 -0.12
C SER A 120 -6.18 13.16 1.08
N HIS A 121 -6.24 12.61 2.29
CA HIS A 121 -5.75 13.26 3.50
C HIS A 121 -4.28 13.66 3.41
N PHE A 122 -3.42 12.83 2.81
CA PHE A 122 -1.98 13.09 2.74
C PHE A 122 -1.53 13.86 1.50
N VAL A 123 -2.26 13.75 0.38
CA VAL A 123 -1.87 14.35 -0.90
C VAL A 123 -2.41 15.77 -1.05
N VAL A 124 -3.59 16.07 -0.51
CA VAL A 124 -4.28 17.36 -0.70
C VAL A 124 -4.03 18.34 0.46
N SER A 125 -3.44 17.88 1.56
CA SER A 125 -3.13 18.66 2.78
C SER A 125 -1.95 19.60 2.63
#